data_AF-A0A7W8CCS5-F1
#
_entry.id   AF-A0A7W8CCS5-F1
#
_cell.length_a   1.000
_cell.length_b   1.000
_cell.length_c   1.000
_cell.angle_alpha   90.00
_cell.angle_beta   90.00
_cell.angle_gamma   90.00
#
_symmetry.space_group_name_H-M   'P 1'
#
loop_
_entity.id
_entity.type
_entity.pdbx_description
1 polymer ?
#
loop_
_entity_poly.entity_id
_entity_poly.type
_entity_poly.pdbx_seq_one_letter_code
_entity_poly.pdbx_strand_id
1 'polypeptide(L)'
;MIRAWHADGSTFYYPLVAFVVGTVLAALVMGVAMGIVQLGLRLHGTDEERRRDDKGKQPRDAGGSAEPEVRPVAEPVETATTSAPPRVLGFETTHEFRDGSPFVELGIERETGRRYLKTPMSQRNGEWEEYYGIDLPEYETFAADATEAHGFATECRRQEHPDRWLFWPGARAPDPITIDRTRLAKKRAILLTDHPTNSSSVPVEGLPVGTPFVQIVGSAVDLDGNVQARLPAVDSPIVSIAADQLGL
;
A
#
# COMPACT_ATOMS: atom_id res chain seq x y z
N MET A 1 17.12 47.92 -44.70
CA MET A 1 18.07 47.99 -43.55
C MET A 1 18.14 46.59 -42.96
N ILE A 2 19.13 45.79 -43.36
CA ILE A 2 19.25 44.36 -42.97
C ILE A 2 20.14 44.30 -41.73
N ARG A 3 19.58 43.91 -40.58
CA ARG A 3 20.34 43.67 -39.34
C ARG A 3 21.01 42.30 -39.44
N ALA A 4 22.32 42.30 -39.62
CA ALA A 4 23.15 41.11 -39.43
C ALA A 4 23.14 40.76 -37.93
N TRP A 5 22.65 39.55 -37.61
CA TRP A 5 22.80 38.97 -36.28
C TRP A 5 24.25 38.52 -36.13
N HIS A 6 24.96 39.14 -35.19
CA HIS A 6 26.25 38.65 -34.71
C HIS A 6 25.94 37.49 -33.75
N ALA A 7 26.25 36.27 -34.17
CA ALA A 7 26.08 35.07 -33.35
C ALA A 7 27.37 34.83 -32.57
N ASP A 8 27.32 35.06 -31.27
CA ASP A 8 28.40 34.67 -30.35
C ASP A 8 28.53 33.13 -30.35
N GLY A 9 29.76 32.64 -30.49
CA GLY A 9 30.12 31.22 -30.66
C GLY A 9 29.74 30.29 -29.50
N SER A 10 29.11 30.81 -28.45
CA SER A 10 28.62 30.07 -27.28
C SER A 10 27.27 29.37 -27.50
N THR A 11 26.49 29.79 -28.50
CA THR A 11 25.12 29.26 -28.73
C THR A 11 25.12 27.84 -29.34
N PHE A 12 26.21 27.44 -29.99
CA PHE A 12 26.35 26.11 -30.61
C PHE A 12 26.87 25.01 -29.66
N TYR A 13 27.45 25.38 -28.51
CA TYR A 13 28.03 24.40 -27.58
C TYR A 13 26.98 23.68 -26.71
N TYR A 14 25.93 24.39 -26.31
CA TYR A 14 24.87 23.82 -25.46
C TYR A 14 24.15 22.61 -26.05
N PRO A 15 23.71 22.59 -27.33
CA PRO A 15 23.05 21.40 -27.89
C PRO A 15 23.99 20.21 -27.99
N LEU A 16 25.28 20.43 -28.25
CA LEU A 16 26.26 19.35 -28.38
C LEU A 16 26.61 18.76 -27.00
N VAL A 17 26.78 19.60 -25.98
CA VAL A 17 26.98 19.14 -24.59
C VAL A 17 25.75 18.40 -24.07
N ALA A 18 24.53 18.92 -24.32
CA ALA A 18 23.30 18.26 -23.92
C ALA A 18 23.14 16.88 -24.60
N PHE A 19 23.51 16.78 -25.88
CA PHE A 19 23.50 15.51 -26.59
C PHE A 19 24.47 14.51 -25.96
N VAL A 20 25.74 14.89 -25.74
CA VAL A 20 26.76 14.01 -25.13
C VAL A 20 26.36 13.56 -23.73
N VAL A 21 25.86 14.47 -22.89
CA VAL A 21 25.37 14.14 -21.54
C VAL A 21 24.19 13.17 -21.60
N GLY A 22 23.24 13.40 -22.53
CA GLY A 22 22.10 12.52 -22.76
C GLY A 22 22.52 11.10 -23.16
N THR A 23 23.50 10.97 -24.07
CA THR A 23 23.98 9.66 -24.53
C THR A 23 24.68 8.88 -23.43
N VAL A 24 25.48 9.56 -22.59
CA VAL A 24 26.15 8.93 -21.44
C VAL A 24 25.13 8.45 -20.41
N LEU A 25 24.11 9.27 -20.11
CA LEU A 25 23.05 8.90 -19.18
C LEU A 25 22.27 7.66 -19.67
N ALA A 26 21.91 7.64 -20.96
CA ALA A 26 21.20 6.51 -21.57
C ALA A 26 22.02 5.21 -21.53
N ALA A 27 23.32 5.27 -21.81
CA ALA A 27 24.21 4.11 -21.73
C ALA A 27 24.32 3.56 -20.30
N LEU A 28 24.33 4.44 -19.29
CA LEU A 28 24.40 4.06 -17.89
C LEU A 28 23.11 3.35 -17.44
N VAL A 29 21.95 3.87 -17.82
CA VAL A 29 20.65 3.23 -17.56
C VAL A 29 20.58 1.85 -18.22
N MET A 30 21.02 1.72 -19.48
CA MET A 30 21.07 0.43 -20.17
C MET A 30 22.00 -0.58 -19.46
N GLY A 31 23.16 -0.13 -18.99
CA GLY A 31 24.10 -0.98 -18.24
C GLY A 31 23.51 -1.51 -16.94
N VAL A 32 22.79 -0.66 -16.19
CA VAL A 32 22.09 -1.06 -14.97
C VAL A 32 20.96 -2.06 -15.26
N ALA A 33 20.15 -1.80 -16.29
CA ALA A 33 19.09 -2.71 -16.70
C ALA A 33 19.62 -4.08 -17.12
N MET A 34 20.68 -4.13 -17.93
CA MET A 34 21.33 -5.40 -18.31
C MET A 34 21.94 -6.13 -17.11
N GLY A 35 22.53 -5.41 -16.16
CA GLY A 35 23.08 -5.99 -14.93
C GLY A 35 22.02 -6.64 -14.06
N ILE A 36 20.85 -5.99 -13.90
CA ILE A 36 19.71 -6.54 -13.16
C ILE A 36 19.18 -7.81 -13.82
N VAL A 37 19.07 -7.85 -15.16
CA VAL A 37 18.62 -9.02 -15.91
C VAL A 37 19.60 -10.20 -15.79
N GLN A 38 20.91 -9.96 -15.91
CA GLN A 38 21.91 -11.01 -15.72
C GLN A 38 21.92 -11.56 -14.29
N LEU A 39 21.68 -10.71 -13.29
CA LEU A 39 21.60 -11.13 -11.89
C LEU A 39 20.37 -12.00 -11.63
N GLY A 40 19.21 -11.65 -12.22
CA GLY A 40 17.99 -12.45 -12.15
C GLY A 40 18.14 -13.83 -12.82
N LEU A 41 18.83 -13.91 -13.97
CA LEU A 41 19.07 -15.17 -14.66
C LEU A 41 20.08 -16.08 -13.93
N ARG A 42 21.07 -15.53 -13.22
CA ARG A 42 21.97 -16.33 -12.37
C ARG A 42 21.29 -16.90 -11.12
N LEU A 43 20.29 -16.21 -10.58
CA LEU A 43 19.55 -16.66 -9.41
C LEU A 43 18.51 -17.76 -9.72
N HIS A 44 18.11 -17.91 -10.98
CA HIS A 44 17.17 -18.96 -11.42
C HIS A 44 17.84 -20.18 -12.09
N GLY A 45 19.17 -20.17 -12.25
CA GLY A 45 19.88 -21.17 -13.06
C GLY A 45 20.42 -22.40 -12.35
N THR A 46 20.26 -22.58 -11.02
CA THR A 46 20.96 -23.64 -10.28
C THR A 46 20.08 -24.74 -9.65
N ASP A 47 18.76 -24.67 -9.77
CA ASP A 47 17.86 -25.65 -9.11
C ASP A 47 17.53 -26.89 -9.96
N GLU A 48 17.79 -26.85 -11.27
CA GLU A 48 17.53 -28.00 -12.15
C GLU A 48 18.60 -29.11 -12.04
N GLU A 49 19.80 -28.80 -11.53
CA GLU A 49 20.91 -29.77 -11.52
C GLU A 49 20.92 -30.67 -10.27
N ARG A 50 20.17 -30.33 -9.22
CA ARG A 50 20.14 -31.12 -7.95
C ARG A 50 19.12 -32.26 -7.95
N ARG A 51 18.23 -32.33 -8.95
CA ARG A 51 17.16 -33.35 -9.03
C ARG A 51 17.55 -34.65 -9.76
N ARG A 52 18.77 -34.74 -10.30
CA ARG A 52 19.20 -35.92 -11.10
C ARG A 52 20.01 -36.96 -10.35
N ASP A 53 20.56 -36.66 -9.18
CA ASP A 53 21.47 -37.56 -8.47
C ASP A 53 20.81 -38.50 -7.44
N ASP A 54 19.51 -38.36 -7.18
CA ASP A 54 18.85 -39.10 -6.08
C ASP A 54 18.02 -40.33 -6.51
N LYS A 55 18.07 -40.71 -7.80
CA LYS A 55 17.44 -41.95 -8.30
C LYS A 55 18.46 -43.06 -8.48
N GLY A 56 18.94 -43.62 -7.38
CA GLY A 56 19.91 -44.72 -7.49
C GLY A 56 20.33 -45.42 -6.21
N LYS A 57 19.40 -45.82 -5.32
CA LYS A 57 19.70 -46.91 -4.38
C LYS A 57 18.43 -47.57 -3.82
N GLN A 58 18.11 -48.73 -4.39
CA GLN A 58 17.15 -49.68 -3.86
C GLN A 58 17.83 -50.52 -2.76
N PRO A 59 17.23 -50.70 -1.56
CA PRO A 59 17.78 -51.59 -0.54
C PRO A 59 17.33 -53.04 -0.80
N ARG A 60 18.25 -53.98 -0.61
CA ARG A 60 17.97 -55.43 -0.55
C ARG A 60 17.76 -55.84 0.91
N ASP A 61 16.80 -56.73 1.08
CA ASP A 61 16.30 -57.35 2.31
C ASP A 61 17.36 -57.99 3.21
N ALA A 62 17.15 -57.89 4.53
CA ALA A 62 17.31 -59.01 5.46
C ALA A 62 16.61 -58.74 6.82
N GLY A 63 15.48 -59.44 7.00
CA GLY A 63 14.95 -60.06 8.23
C GLY A 63 15.14 -59.45 9.63
N GLY A 64 14.03 -59.40 10.39
CA GLY A 64 14.08 -59.53 11.86
C GLY A 64 12.96 -58.82 12.61
N SER A 65 11.95 -59.61 13.00
CA SER A 65 10.95 -59.47 14.08
C SER A 65 10.81 -58.20 14.94
N ALA A 66 9.52 -57.94 15.23
CA ALA A 66 8.91 -57.34 16.43
C ALA A 66 8.35 -55.91 16.27
N GLU A 67 7.02 -55.84 16.23
CA GLU A 67 6.16 -54.68 16.53
C GLU A 67 6.55 -54.03 17.87
N PRO A 68 6.49 -52.69 17.93
CA PRO A 68 5.33 -52.11 18.62
C PRO A 68 4.71 -50.92 17.86
N GLU A 69 3.39 -50.82 17.98
CA GLU A 69 2.51 -49.75 17.53
C GLU A 69 2.96 -48.37 18.05
N VAL A 70 3.52 -47.53 17.17
CA VAL A 70 3.85 -46.13 17.43
C VAL A 70 2.89 -45.26 16.63
N ARG A 71 2.07 -44.48 17.35
CA ARG A 71 1.15 -43.46 16.81
C ARG A 71 1.88 -42.56 15.79
N PRO A 72 1.26 -42.20 14.66
CA PRO A 72 1.88 -41.25 13.74
C PRO A 72 1.97 -39.90 14.44
N VAL A 73 3.21 -39.48 14.72
CA VAL A 73 3.55 -38.10 15.07
C VAL A 73 3.16 -37.27 13.86
N ALA A 74 2.19 -36.36 14.05
CA ALA A 74 1.81 -35.40 13.04
C ALA A 74 3.06 -34.64 12.58
N GLU A 75 3.33 -34.71 11.28
CA GLU A 75 4.31 -33.84 10.64
C GLU A 75 3.97 -32.38 10.99
N PRO A 76 4.97 -31.52 11.30
CA PRO A 76 4.70 -30.11 11.45
C PRO A 76 4.19 -29.61 10.11
N VAL A 77 2.94 -29.17 10.09
CA VAL A 77 2.42 -28.37 8.97
C VAL A 77 3.31 -27.13 8.92
N GLU A 78 4.26 -27.11 7.98
CA GLU A 78 4.94 -25.90 7.58
C GLU A 78 3.86 -24.93 7.10
N THR A 79 3.40 -24.06 8.02
CA THR A 79 2.78 -22.79 7.69
C THR A 79 3.82 -22.01 6.88
N ALA A 80 3.79 -22.22 5.57
CA ALA A 80 4.46 -21.38 4.60
C ALA A 80 3.79 -20.00 4.66
N THR A 81 4.24 -19.17 5.60
CA THR A 81 3.96 -17.75 5.61
C THR A 81 4.74 -17.13 4.47
N THR A 82 4.20 -17.23 3.24
CA THR A 82 4.64 -16.38 2.14
C THR A 82 4.16 -14.96 2.45
N SER A 83 4.93 -14.26 3.28
CA SER A 83 4.80 -12.82 3.48
C SER A 83 5.10 -12.17 2.14
N ALA A 84 4.05 -11.84 1.38
CA ALA A 84 4.18 -10.93 0.25
C ALA A 84 4.92 -9.66 0.72
N PRO A 85 5.74 -9.02 -0.14
CA PRO A 85 6.37 -7.76 0.21
C PRO A 85 5.28 -6.74 0.58
N PRO A 86 5.54 -5.86 1.56
CA PRO A 86 4.54 -4.90 1.99
C PRO A 86 4.15 -4.01 0.83
N ARG A 87 2.83 -3.86 0.64
CA ARG A 87 2.30 -2.99 -0.41
C ARG A 87 2.70 -1.55 -0.10
N VAL A 88 3.22 -0.85 -1.10
CA VAL A 88 3.49 0.59 -1.00
C VAL A 88 2.23 1.30 -1.49
N LEU A 89 1.74 2.30 -0.75
CA LEU A 89 0.59 3.08 -1.19
C LEU A 89 1.02 4.11 -2.26
N GLY A 90 0.33 4.10 -3.39
CA GLY A 90 0.44 5.04 -4.49
C GLY A 90 -0.80 5.92 -4.53
N PHE A 91 -0.60 7.22 -4.72
CA PHE A 91 -1.68 8.19 -4.74
C PHE A 91 -1.72 8.90 -6.09
N GLU A 92 -2.92 9.05 -6.64
CA GLU A 92 -3.18 9.74 -7.89
C GLU A 92 -3.98 11.01 -7.63
N THR A 93 -3.45 12.14 -8.10
CA THR A 93 -4.08 13.46 -7.95
C THR A 93 -5.18 13.64 -9.00
N THR A 94 -6.34 14.18 -8.58
CA THR A 94 -7.47 14.47 -9.48
C THR A 94 -7.84 15.95 -9.48
N HIS A 95 -7.88 16.60 -8.32
CA HIS A 95 -8.20 18.01 -8.18
C HIS A 95 -7.13 18.75 -7.37
N GLU A 96 -6.79 19.96 -7.76
CA GLU A 96 -5.89 20.84 -7.01
C GLU A 96 -6.55 22.20 -6.79
N PHE A 97 -6.52 22.67 -5.54
CA PHE A 97 -7.00 23.97 -5.11
C PHE A 97 -5.85 24.76 -4.51
N ARG A 98 -5.43 25.80 -5.24
CA ARG A 98 -4.36 26.72 -4.85
C ARG A 98 -4.89 28.08 -4.39
N ASP A 99 -6.16 28.35 -4.65
CA ASP A 99 -6.83 29.61 -4.32
C ASP A 99 -7.36 29.59 -2.89
N GLY A 100 -6.43 29.59 -1.93
CA GLY A 100 -6.71 29.51 -0.51
C GLY A 100 -5.46 29.07 0.27
N SER A 101 -5.38 29.43 1.55
CA SER A 101 -4.36 28.88 2.46
C SER A 101 -5.08 28.04 3.50
N PRO A 102 -4.83 26.71 3.59
CA PRO A 102 -3.76 25.93 2.95
C PRO A 102 -4.05 25.46 1.51
N PHE A 103 -3.00 25.09 0.76
CA PHE A 103 -3.13 24.29 -0.48
C PHE A 103 -3.88 22.99 -0.21
N VAL A 104 -4.79 22.61 -1.10
CA VAL A 104 -5.56 21.37 -0.99
C VAL A 104 -5.48 20.59 -2.29
N GLU A 105 -5.30 19.28 -2.18
CA GLU A 105 -5.32 18.37 -3.32
C GLU A 105 -6.25 17.20 -3.00
N LEU A 106 -7.11 16.84 -3.94
CA LEU A 106 -7.97 15.65 -3.85
C LEU A 106 -7.49 14.60 -4.83
N GLY A 107 -7.59 13.34 -4.44
CA GLY A 107 -7.20 12.25 -5.30
C GLY A 107 -7.72 10.89 -4.87
N ILE A 108 -7.19 9.86 -5.52
CA ILE A 108 -7.52 8.45 -5.29
C ILE A 108 -6.23 7.64 -5.02
N GLU A 109 -6.23 6.82 -3.96
CA GLU A 109 -5.18 5.85 -3.66
C GLU A 109 -5.34 4.63 -4.58
N ARG A 110 -4.27 4.21 -5.26
CA ARG A 110 -4.31 3.24 -6.36
C ARG A 110 -4.56 1.81 -5.90
N GLU A 111 -4.05 1.44 -4.73
CA GLU A 111 -4.10 0.06 -4.24
C GLU A 111 -5.46 -0.28 -3.65
N THR A 112 -6.18 0.70 -3.13
CA THR A 112 -7.45 0.52 -2.41
C THR A 112 -8.64 1.23 -3.06
N GLY A 113 -8.41 2.16 -4.00
CA GLY A 113 -9.44 3.01 -4.59
C GLY A 113 -9.94 4.13 -3.67
N ARG A 114 -9.28 4.36 -2.52
CA ARG A 114 -9.74 5.33 -1.53
C ARG A 114 -9.55 6.76 -1.99
N ARG A 115 -10.56 7.59 -1.72
CA ARG A 115 -10.47 9.03 -1.93
C ARG A 115 -9.70 9.67 -0.77
N TYR A 116 -8.87 10.65 -1.10
CA TYR A 116 -8.11 11.39 -0.11
C TYR A 116 -8.13 12.89 -0.35
N LEU A 117 -7.89 13.63 0.73
CA LEU A 117 -7.49 15.03 0.74
C LEU A 117 -6.05 15.12 1.24
N LYS A 118 -5.19 15.82 0.50
CA LYS A 118 -3.82 16.15 0.88
C LYS A 118 -3.73 17.63 1.25
N THR A 119 -3.08 17.92 2.37
CA THR A 119 -2.85 19.29 2.86
C THR A 119 -1.44 19.42 3.43
N PRO A 120 -0.75 20.56 3.23
CA PRO A 120 0.51 20.83 3.90
C PRO A 120 0.26 21.13 5.37
N MET A 121 1.15 20.59 6.20
CA MET A 121 1.17 20.75 7.65
C MET A 121 2.43 21.51 8.03
N SER A 122 2.25 22.64 8.68
CA SER A 122 3.36 23.43 9.21
C SER A 122 3.95 22.73 10.44
N GLN A 123 5.26 22.45 10.41
CA GLN A 123 6.04 22.05 11.58
C GLN A 123 7.18 23.03 11.83
N ARG A 124 7.79 22.92 13.02
CA ARG A 124 8.89 23.79 13.47
C ARG A 124 10.06 23.85 12.48
N ASN A 125 10.23 22.83 11.64
CA ASN A 125 11.39 22.67 10.75
C ASN A 125 11.01 22.58 9.25
N GLY A 126 9.78 22.96 8.88
CA GLY A 126 9.34 22.94 7.48
C GLY A 126 7.87 22.58 7.32
N GLU A 127 7.44 22.43 6.06
CA GLU A 127 6.13 21.91 5.71
C GLU A 127 6.27 20.46 5.25
N TRP A 128 5.31 19.63 5.64
CA TRP A 128 5.20 18.25 5.19
C TRP A 128 3.77 17.97 4.75
N GLU A 129 3.58 17.01 3.86
CA GLU A 129 2.26 16.70 3.33
C GLU A 129 1.59 15.59 4.15
N GLU A 130 0.38 15.85 4.64
CA GLU A 130 -0.49 14.83 5.21
C GLU A 130 -1.59 14.47 4.24
N TYR A 131 -1.99 13.21 4.30
CA TYR A 131 -3.05 12.61 3.50
C TYR A 131 -4.16 12.20 4.44
N TYR A 132 -5.41 12.47 4.08
CA TYR A 132 -6.59 12.19 4.88
C TYR A 132 -7.63 11.48 4.04
N GLY A 133 -8.15 10.35 4.51
CA GLY A 133 -9.24 9.63 3.83
C GLY A 133 -10.55 10.41 3.96
N ILE A 134 -11.27 10.51 2.85
CA ILE A 134 -12.56 11.20 2.75
C ILE A 134 -13.56 10.32 2.02
N ASP A 135 -14.84 10.48 2.32
CA ASP A 135 -15.90 9.71 1.69
C ASP A 135 -16.29 10.22 0.29
N LEU A 136 -17.13 9.47 -0.41
CA LEU A 136 -17.57 9.85 -1.75
C LEU A 136 -18.39 11.16 -1.73
N PRO A 137 -19.41 11.32 -0.86
CA PRO A 137 -20.10 12.60 -0.70
C PRO A 137 -19.18 13.80 -0.40
N GLU A 138 -18.22 13.63 0.51
CA GLU A 138 -17.21 14.63 0.87
C GLU A 138 -16.33 14.93 -0.33
N TYR A 139 -15.84 13.92 -1.04
CA TYR A 139 -15.05 14.10 -2.25
C TYR A 139 -15.81 14.85 -3.34
N GLU A 140 -17.07 14.48 -3.62
CA GLU A 140 -17.90 15.16 -4.59
C GLU A 140 -18.16 16.62 -4.19
N THR A 141 -18.42 16.85 -2.90
CA THR A 141 -18.62 18.20 -2.34
C THR A 141 -17.35 19.04 -2.47
N PHE A 142 -16.21 18.52 -2.05
CA PHE A 142 -14.91 19.21 -2.12
C PHE A 142 -14.46 19.43 -3.57
N ALA A 143 -14.76 18.50 -4.48
CA ALA A 143 -14.50 18.66 -5.90
C ALA A 143 -15.35 19.76 -6.54
N ALA A 144 -16.55 19.99 -6.02
CA ALA A 144 -17.48 21.03 -6.49
C ALA A 144 -17.27 22.39 -5.81
N ASP A 145 -16.85 22.42 -4.54
CA ASP A 145 -16.65 23.63 -3.74
C ASP A 145 -15.31 23.59 -2.99
N ALA A 146 -14.36 24.42 -3.45
CA ALA A 146 -13.05 24.56 -2.83
C ALA A 146 -13.12 25.10 -1.39
N THR A 147 -14.16 25.86 -1.04
CA THR A 147 -14.32 26.43 0.30
C THR A 147 -14.50 25.34 1.35
N GLU A 148 -15.33 24.34 1.04
CA GLU A 148 -15.55 23.16 1.89
C GLU A 148 -14.26 22.34 2.04
N ALA A 149 -13.52 22.15 0.94
CA ALA A 149 -12.23 21.47 0.96
C ALA A 149 -11.19 22.17 1.87
N HIS A 150 -11.10 23.50 1.79
CA HIS A 150 -10.24 24.30 2.66
C HIS A 150 -10.70 24.32 4.12
N GLY A 151 -12.01 24.28 4.37
CA GLY A 151 -12.60 24.13 5.70
C GLY A 151 -12.11 22.84 6.36
N PHE A 152 -12.29 21.70 5.69
CA PHE A 152 -11.82 20.41 6.17
C PHE A 152 -10.30 20.36 6.37
N ALA A 153 -9.51 20.90 5.42
CA ALA A 153 -8.05 20.99 5.57
C ALA A 153 -7.64 21.80 6.82
N THR A 154 -8.41 22.82 7.19
CA THR A 154 -8.18 23.60 8.41
C THR A 154 -8.44 22.77 9.67
N GLU A 155 -9.49 21.95 9.69
CA GLU A 155 -9.78 21.01 10.79
C GLU A 155 -8.68 19.95 10.95
N CYS A 156 -8.22 19.38 9.83
CA CYS A 156 -7.05 18.48 9.79
C CYS A 156 -5.80 19.13 10.38
N ARG A 157 -5.51 20.39 10.02
CA ARG A 157 -4.38 21.16 10.59
C ARG A 157 -4.49 21.37 12.10
N ARG A 158 -5.71 21.37 12.64
CA ARG A 158 -5.99 21.44 14.08
C ARG A 158 -5.94 20.07 14.78
N GLN A 159 -5.61 19.01 14.04
CA GLN A 159 -5.57 17.62 14.51
C GLN A 159 -6.92 17.12 15.01
N GLU A 160 -8.01 17.61 14.42
CA GLU A 160 -9.39 17.22 14.80
C GLU A 160 -9.82 15.90 14.14
N HIS A 161 -9.14 15.51 13.06
CA HIS A 161 -9.35 14.23 12.35
C HIS A 161 -8.10 13.33 12.37
N PRO A 162 -7.47 13.06 13.54
CA PRO A 162 -6.33 12.13 13.62
C PRO A 162 -6.74 10.71 13.20
N ASP A 163 -8.06 10.53 13.15
CA ASP A 163 -8.73 9.37 12.72
C ASP A 163 -9.03 9.29 11.22
N ARG A 164 -8.59 10.28 10.47
CA ARG A 164 -8.66 10.24 9.03
C ARG A 164 -7.31 10.13 8.35
N TRP A 165 -6.25 10.23 9.12
CA TRP A 165 -4.89 10.24 8.62
C TRP A 165 -4.51 8.94 7.90
N LEU A 166 -4.05 9.12 6.67
CA LEU A 166 -3.47 8.12 5.79
C LEU A 166 -1.95 8.27 5.79
N PHE A 167 -1.26 7.16 5.52
CA PHE A 167 0.17 7.20 5.33
C PHE A 167 0.50 7.82 3.97
N TRP A 168 1.53 8.67 3.95
CA TRP A 168 2.06 9.28 2.72
C TRP A 168 2.47 8.25 1.65
N PRO A 169 2.46 8.63 0.36
CA PRO A 169 2.96 7.81 -0.73
C PRO A 169 4.37 7.30 -0.46
N GLY A 170 4.62 6.00 -0.69
CA GLY A 170 5.93 5.42 -0.40
C GLY A 170 6.06 4.84 1.02
N ALA A 171 5.13 5.12 1.92
CA ALA A 171 5.07 4.41 3.18
C ALA A 171 4.76 2.92 2.94
N ARG A 172 5.39 2.08 3.75
CA ARG A 172 4.94 0.70 3.93
C ARG A 172 3.48 0.76 4.36
N ALA A 173 2.55 0.17 3.59
CA ALA A 173 1.21 -0.07 4.10
C ALA A 173 1.34 -0.76 5.46
N PRO A 174 0.49 -0.43 6.46
CA PRO A 174 0.52 -1.17 7.70
C PRO A 174 0.42 -2.64 7.37
N ASP A 175 1.28 -3.44 8.01
CA ASP A 175 1.27 -4.86 7.77
C ASP A 175 -0.16 -5.36 8.00
N PRO A 176 -0.72 -6.11 7.03
CA PRO A 176 -1.94 -6.86 7.23
C PRO A 176 -1.85 -7.49 8.61
N ILE A 177 -2.83 -7.22 9.48
CA ILE A 177 -2.76 -7.74 10.84
C ILE A 177 -2.83 -9.26 10.69
N THR A 178 -1.70 -9.94 10.94
CA THR A 178 -1.59 -11.35 10.63
C THR A 178 -2.50 -12.19 11.54
N ILE A 179 -2.85 -13.38 11.05
CA ILE A 179 -3.73 -14.41 11.64
C ILE A 179 -3.12 -15.03 12.93
N ASP A 180 -2.41 -14.26 13.75
CA ASP A 180 -2.49 -14.52 15.19
C ASP A 180 -3.82 -13.88 15.64
N ARG A 181 -4.91 -14.65 15.47
CA ARG A 181 -6.32 -14.29 15.80
C ARG A 181 -6.54 -13.97 17.29
N THR A 182 -5.46 -13.76 18.02
CA THR A 182 -5.43 -13.46 19.43
C THR A 182 -4.93 -12.04 19.57
N ARG A 183 -5.82 -11.11 19.95
CA ARG A 183 -5.56 -9.70 20.34
C ARG A 183 -5.72 -8.65 19.22
N LEU A 184 -6.80 -8.73 18.45
CA LEU A 184 -7.18 -7.65 17.52
C LEU A 184 -7.87 -6.46 18.22
N ALA A 185 -8.46 -6.70 19.39
CA ALA A 185 -9.29 -5.71 20.07
C ALA A 185 -8.55 -4.37 20.28
N LYS A 186 -9.24 -3.29 19.93
CA LYS A 186 -8.79 -1.89 19.99
C LYS A 186 -7.70 -1.50 18.98
N LYS A 187 -7.22 -2.43 18.15
CA LYS A 187 -6.29 -2.09 17.05
C LYS A 187 -7.02 -1.29 15.98
N ARG A 188 -6.32 -0.35 15.35
CA ARG A 188 -6.76 0.35 14.14
C ARG A 188 -6.41 -0.52 12.94
N ALA A 189 -7.37 -0.72 12.04
CA ALA A 189 -7.20 -1.46 10.80
C ALA A 189 -7.60 -0.59 9.62
N ILE A 190 -6.81 -0.66 8.55
CA ILE A 190 -7.07 0.06 7.30
C ILE A 190 -8.04 -0.76 6.45
N LEU A 191 -9.16 -0.15 6.06
CA LEU A 191 -10.11 -0.72 5.10
C LEU A 191 -9.59 -0.66 3.65
N LEU A 192 -9.11 -1.75 3.09
CA LEU A 192 -8.48 -1.83 1.76
C LEU A 192 -9.41 -1.55 0.57
N THR A 193 -10.65 -1.12 0.80
CA THR A 193 -11.64 -0.79 -0.22
C THR A 193 -12.39 0.48 0.16
N ASP A 194 -12.91 1.20 -0.83
CA ASP A 194 -13.82 2.31 -0.65
C ASP A 194 -15.28 1.84 -0.45
N HIS A 195 -15.61 0.59 -0.79
CA HIS A 195 -16.93 0.00 -0.60
C HIS A 195 -16.86 -1.22 0.32
N PRO A 196 -16.86 -1.01 1.66
CA PRO A 196 -16.81 -2.12 2.61
C PRO A 196 -18.01 -3.04 2.44
N THR A 197 -17.75 -4.34 2.41
CA THR A 197 -18.77 -5.37 2.43
C THR A 197 -18.51 -6.35 3.58
N ASN A 198 -19.55 -7.05 4.00
CA ASN A 198 -19.35 -8.26 4.77
C ASN A 198 -18.80 -9.40 3.89
N SER A 199 -18.55 -10.55 4.49
CA SER A 199 -18.06 -11.76 3.82
C SER A 199 -19.00 -12.32 2.75
N SER A 200 -20.26 -11.88 2.73
CA SER A 200 -21.26 -12.22 1.71
C SER A 200 -21.34 -11.18 0.58
N SER A 201 -20.36 -10.26 0.50
CA SER A 201 -20.34 -9.15 -0.46
C SER A 201 -21.51 -8.18 -0.35
N VAL A 202 -22.20 -8.16 0.80
CA VAL A 202 -23.27 -7.19 1.08
C VAL A 202 -22.64 -5.92 1.64
N PRO A 203 -22.98 -4.73 1.11
CA PRO A 203 -22.48 -3.46 1.63
C PRO A 203 -22.73 -3.29 3.14
N VAL A 204 -21.73 -2.76 3.84
CA VAL A 204 -21.82 -2.51 5.28
C VAL A 204 -22.48 -1.15 5.53
N GLU A 205 -23.64 -1.15 6.19
CA GLU A 205 -24.30 0.09 6.61
C GLU A 205 -23.49 0.83 7.68
N GLY A 206 -23.47 2.15 7.60
CA GLY A 206 -22.85 3.01 8.62
C GLY A 206 -21.35 3.20 8.48
N LEU A 207 -20.69 2.59 7.48
CA LEU A 207 -19.34 2.96 7.07
C LEU A 207 -19.40 3.89 5.85
N PRO A 208 -18.97 5.15 5.97
CA PRO A 208 -18.74 5.99 4.82
C PRO A 208 -17.73 5.33 3.88
N VAL A 209 -17.92 5.56 2.59
CA VAL A 209 -16.89 5.29 1.58
C VAL A 209 -15.58 5.98 2.00
N GLY A 210 -14.41 5.45 1.66
CA GLY A 210 -13.14 6.13 1.99
C GLY A 210 -12.80 6.23 3.49
N THR A 211 -13.54 5.54 4.37
CA THR A 211 -13.19 5.37 5.79
C THR A 211 -11.75 4.87 5.91
N PRO A 212 -10.81 5.68 6.42
CA PRO A 212 -9.39 5.39 6.31
C PRO A 212 -8.95 4.30 7.29
N PHE A 213 -9.65 4.17 8.41
CA PHE A 213 -9.51 3.01 9.28
C PHE A 213 -10.74 2.82 10.16
N VAL A 214 -10.79 1.64 10.75
CA VAL A 214 -11.78 1.25 11.75
C VAL A 214 -11.06 0.75 12.99
N GLN A 215 -11.68 0.87 14.16
CA GLN A 215 -11.21 0.25 15.39
C GLN A 215 -11.86 -1.12 15.55
N ILE A 216 -11.04 -2.17 15.66
CA ILE A 216 -11.54 -3.52 15.89
C ILE A 216 -12.11 -3.62 17.32
N VAL A 217 -13.33 -4.12 17.47
CA VAL A 217 -14.03 -4.23 18.77
C VAL A 217 -13.71 -5.55 19.46
N GLY A 218 -13.58 -6.64 18.69
CA GLY A 218 -13.33 -7.99 19.18
C GLY A 218 -11.89 -8.46 19.00
N SER A 219 -11.50 -9.54 19.66
CA SER A 219 -10.16 -10.11 19.48
C SER A 219 -10.08 -11.11 18.32
N ALA A 220 -11.20 -11.55 17.75
CA ALA A 220 -11.28 -12.66 16.80
C ALA A 220 -12.15 -12.32 15.58
N VAL A 221 -11.86 -13.03 14.48
CA VAL A 221 -12.73 -13.15 13.29
C VAL A 221 -13.86 -14.13 13.63
N ASP A 222 -15.09 -13.78 13.29
CA ASP A 222 -16.24 -14.66 13.50
C ASP A 222 -16.27 -15.85 12.51
N LEU A 223 -17.25 -16.74 12.66
CA LEU A 223 -17.39 -17.93 11.82
C LEU A 223 -17.65 -17.61 10.35
N ASP A 224 -18.22 -16.44 10.08
CA ASP A 224 -18.55 -15.99 8.73
C ASP A 224 -17.37 -15.26 8.08
N GLY A 225 -16.24 -15.10 8.78
CA GLY A 225 -15.07 -14.41 8.25
C GLY A 225 -15.12 -12.89 8.44
N ASN A 226 -16.03 -12.37 9.28
CA ASN A 226 -16.13 -10.95 9.57
C ASN A 226 -15.42 -10.56 10.86
N VAL A 227 -15.10 -9.28 10.96
CA VAL A 227 -14.59 -8.63 12.16
C VAL A 227 -15.52 -7.50 12.53
N GLN A 228 -15.90 -7.47 13.81
CA GLN A 228 -16.61 -6.33 14.36
C GLN A 228 -15.66 -5.15 14.50
N ALA A 229 -16.02 -4.07 13.85
CA ALA A 229 -15.25 -2.84 13.87
C ALA A 229 -16.16 -1.66 14.18
N ARG A 230 -15.56 -0.56 14.60
CA ARG A 230 -16.25 0.70 14.87
C ARG A 230 -15.53 1.82 14.13
N LEU A 231 -16.28 2.77 13.61
CA LEU A 231 -15.68 4.01 13.16
C LEU A 231 -15.02 4.74 14.34
N PRO A 232 -13.96 5.50 14.07
CA PRO A 232 -13.27 6.29 15.10
C PRO A 232 -14.10 7.42 15.73
N ALA A 233 -15.18 7.87 15.09
CA ALA A 233 -16.02 8.92 15.65
C ALA A 233 -16.72 8.46 16.95
N VAL A 234 -16.89 9.41 17.88
CA VAL A 234 -17.51 9.17 19.19
C VAL A 234 -18.92 8.60 19.00
N ASP A 235 -19.21 7.49 19.68
CA ASP A 235 -20.50 6.76 19.65
C ASP A 235 -20.91 6.17 18.28
N SER A 236 -19.96 5.95 17.39
CA SER A 236 -20.25 5.27 16.12
C SER A 236 -20.78 3.85 16.30
N PRO A 237 -21.70 3.39 15.43
CA PRO A 237 -22.22 2.04 15.48
C PRO A 237 -21.09 1.01 15.27
N ILE A 238 -21.29 -0.17 15.86
CA ILE A 238 -20.45 -1.33 15.57
C ILE A 238 -20.98 -1.96 14.28
N VAL A 239 -20.06 -2.20 13.35
CA VAL A 239 -20.33 -2.75 12.03
C VAL A 239 -19.57 -4.06 11.86
N SER A 240 -20.07 -4.94 10.99
CA SER A 240 -19.41 -6.22 10.66
C SER A 240 -18.83 -6.15 9.25
N ILE A 241 -17.51 -6.31 9.11
CA ILE A 241 -16.77 -6.14 7.84
C ILE A 241 -15.98 -7.41 7.57
N ALA A 242 -15.84 -7.80 6.31
CA ALA A 242 -14.98 -8.92 5.93
C ALA A 242 -13.53 -8.68 6.39
N ALA A 243 -12.92 -9.69 7.00
CA ALA A 243 -11.58 -9.60 7.58
C ALA A 243 -10.51 -9.29 6.51
N ASP A 244 -10.63 -9.88 5.32
CA ASP A 244 -9.72 -9.68 4.19
C ASP A 244 -9.68 -8.22 3.70
N GLN A 245 -10.80 -7.51 3.79
CA GLN A 245 -10.89 -6.07 3.49
C GLN A 245 -10.16 -5.21 4.52
N LEU A 246 -9.78 -5.76 5.67
CA LEU A 246 -8.95 -5.09 6.67
C LEU A 246 -7.48 -5.55 6.61
N GLY A 247 -7.15 -6.43 5.66
CA GLY A 247 -5.86 -7.13 5.63
C GLY A 247 -5.69 -8.07 6.82
N LEU A 248 -6.75 -8.76 7.27
CA LEU A 248 -6.70 -9.79 8.32
C LEU A 248 -6.73 -11.20 7.74
#